data_AF-A0A6A4B442-F1
#
_entry.id   AF-A0A6A4B442-F1
#
_cell.length_a   1.000
_cell.length_b   1.000
_cell.length_c   1.000
_cell.angle_alpha   90.00
_cell.angle_beta   90.00
_cell.angle_gamma   90.00
#
_symmetry.space_group_name_H-M   'P 1'
#
loop_
_entity.id
_entity.type
_entity.pdbx_description
1 polymer ?
#
loop_
_entity_poly.entity_id
_entity_poly.type
_entity_poly.pdbx_seq_one_letter_code
_entity_poly.pdbx_strand_id
1 'polypeptide(L)'
;MTKRFANPFTPLDLNGTAADELERLARMFVQDHISLYEQFLHEENSRVDPQRWKFVSEQGACQAYSERRGSIDDSSSSSGDDMPIHADTPRSELPTILVTGTVLGCREVRKLCFMLPDHRLVEQEVCFCKMCLNDALSSKAQAIARDEVVVCNEVYEWSNTYGSSSSNEPVLIDDLNDH
;
A
#
# COMPACT_ATOMS: atom_id res chain seq x y z
N MET A 1 -9.34 15.25 -25.02
CA MET A 1 -9.46 13.80 -25.31
C MET A 1 -8.46 13.06 -24.45
N THR A 2 -8.91 12.42 -23.37
CA THR A 2 -8.07 11.62 -22.47
C THR A 2 -7.83 10.24 -23.09
N LYS A 3 -6.58 9.91 -23.41
CA LYS A 3 -6.19 8.55 -23.82
C LYS A 3 -6.54 7.61 -22.67
N ARG A 4 -7.56 6.76 -22.86
CA ARG A 4 -7.84 5.66 -21.94
C ARG A 4 -6.72 4.64 -22.13
N PHE A 5 -5.96 4.36 -21.08
CA PHE A 5 -5.02 3.25 -21.07
C PHE A 5 -5.84 1.97 -21.21
N ALA A 6 -5.85 1.38 -22.41
CA ALA A 6 -6.36 0.04 -22.62
C ALA A 6 -5.22 -0.92 -22.27
N ASN A 7 -5.51 -1.93 -21.44
CA ASN A 7 -4.54 -2.98 -21.16
C ASN A 7 -4.09 -3.60 -22.49
N PRO A 8 -2.79 -3.53 -22.85
CA PRO A 8 -2.30 -4.05 -24.13
C PRO A 8 -2.25 -5.59 -24.14
N PHE A 9 -2.46 -6.24 -23.00
CA PHE A 9 -2.42 -7.69 -22.86
C PHE A 9 -3.84 -8.28 -22.90
N THR A 10 -3.96 -9.46 -23.50
CA THR A 10 -5.20 -10.25 -23.47
C THR A 10 -5.58 -10.58 -22.01
N PRO A 11 -6.88 -10.72 -21.69
CA PRO A 11 -7.31 -11.21 -20.38
C PRO A 11 -6.57 -12.50 -20.02
N LEU A 12 -6.06 -12.56 -18.79
CA LEU A 12 -5.31 -13.70 -18.30
C LEU A 12 -6.28 -14.72 -17.71
N ASP A 13 -6.45 -15.85 -18.38
CA ASP A 13 -7.25 -16.97 -17.89
C ASP A 13 -6.39 -17.90 -17.03
N LEU A 14 -6.68 -17.96 -15.72
CA LEU A 14 -5.98 -18.80 -14.77
C LEU A 14 -6.84 -20.00 -14.36
N ASN A 15 -6.22 -21.18 -14.26
CA ASN A 15 -6.85 -22.31 -13.58
C ASN A 15 -6.66 -22.18 -12.05
N GLY A 16 -7.44 -22.94 -11.26
CA GLY A 16 -7.42 -22.83 -9.79
C GLY A 16 -6.03 -23.01 -9.19
N THR A 17 -5.30 -24.05 -9.61
CA THR A 17 -3.93 -24.32 -9.13
C THR A 17 -2.97 -23.19 -9.44
N ALA A 18 -2.98 -22.66 -10.66
CA ALA A 18 -2.11 -21.56 -11.07
C ALA A 18 -2.45 -20.26 -10.33
N ALA A 19 -3.73 -20.01 -10.07
CA ALA A 19 -4.17 -18.88 -9.25
C ALA A 19 -3.66 -19.01 -7.81
N ASP A 20 -3.81 -20.19 -7.19
CA ASP A 20 -3.32 -20.46 -5.83
C ASP A 20 -1.79 -20.32 -5.73
N GLU A 21 -1.06 -20.78 -6.74
CA GLU A 21 0.40 -20.65 -6.81
C GLU A 21 0.84 -19.18 -6.91
N LEU A 22 0.20 -18.39 -7.77
CA LEU A 22 0.46 -16.96 -7.91
C LEU A 22 0.12 -16.21 -6.63
N GLU A 23 -0.99 -16.54 -5.98
CA GLU A 23 -1.37 -15.96 -4.69
C GLU A 23 -0.32 -16.27 -3.62
N ARG A 24 0.12 -17.53 -3.53
CA ARG A 24 1.17 -17.94 -2.59
C ARG A 24 2.46 -17.16 -2.84
N LEU A 25 2.88 -17.00 -4.10
CA LEU A 25 4.07 -16.22 -4.46
C LEU A 25 3.90 -14.74 -4.06
N ALA A 26 2.76 -14.13 -4.38
CA ALA A 26 2.47 -12.74 -4.02
C ALA A 26 2.54 -12.52 -2.50
N ARG A 27 1.92 -13.42 -1.72
CA ARG A 27 1.98 -13.36 -0.25
C ARG A 27 3.40 -13.48 0.28
N MET A 28 4.21 -14.38 -0.29
CA MET A 28 5.61 -14.52 0.11
C MET A 28 6.42 -13.24 -0.14
N PHE A 29 6.26 -12.60 -1.31
CA PHE A 29 6.99 -11.35 -1.62
C PHE A 29 6.53 -10.19 -0.74
N VAL A 30 5.22 -10.04 -0.54
CA VAL A 30 4.69 -8.99 0.33
C VAL A 30 5.20 -9.15 1.76
N GLN A 31 5.18 -10.37 2.30
CA GLN A 31 5.65 -10.63 3.66
C GLN A 31 7.15 -10.33 3.84
N ASP A 32 7.97 -10.74 2.87
CA ASP A 32 9.42 -10.48 2.87
C ASP A 32 9.72 -8.98 2.81
N HIS A 33 9.06 -8.27 1.89
CA HIS A 33 9.25 -6.82 1.75
C HIS A 33 8.68 -6.00 2.91
N ILE A 34 7.60 -6.45 3.57
CA ILE A 34 7.12 -5.85 4.82
C ILE A 34 8.19 -5.97 5.90
N SER A 35 8.81 -7.14 6.05
CA SER A 35 9.85 -7.37 7.06
C SER A 35 11.05 -6.46 6.83
N LEU A 36 11.48 -6.30 5.57
CA LEU A 36 12.54 -5.34 5.19
C LEU A 36 12.16 -3.89 5.47
N TYR A 37 10.89 -3.53 5.27
CA TYR A 37 10.39 -2.18 5.52
C TYR A 37 10.32 -1.88 7.02
N GLU A 38 9.84 -2.82 7.83
CA GLU A 38 9.81 -2.71 9.29
C GLU A 38 11.23 -2.57 9.86
N GLN A 39 12.19 -3.36 9.36
CA GLN A 39 13.60 -3.20 9.71
C GLN A 39 14.12 -1.79 9.36
N PHE A 40 13.84 -1.30 8.16
CA PHE A 40 14.22 0.06 7.75
C PHE A 40 13.61 1.13 8.68
N LEU A 41 12.34 0.99 9.05
CA LEU A 41 11.65 1.93 9.93
C LEU A 41 12.20 1.93 11.35
N HIS A 42 12.36 0.74 11.94
CA HIS A 42 12.60 0.58 13.38
C HIS A 42 14.08 0.39 13.74
N GLU A 43 14.84 -0.36 12.94
CA GLU A 43 16.26 -0.65 13.22
C GLU A 43 17.17 0.39 12.57
N GLU A 44 16.88 0.76 11.32
CA GLU A 44 17.71 1.70 10.54
C GLU A 44 17.28 3.17 10.71
N ASN A 45 16.25 3.44 11.53
CA ASN A 45 15.71 4.78 11.79
C ASN A 45 15.36 5.55 10.50
N SER A 46 14.81 4.85 9.50
CA SER A 46 14.46 5.41 8.19
C SER A 46 15.65 6.04 7.44
N ARG A 47 16.88 5.61 7.72
CA ARG A 47 18.09 6.13 7.05
C ARG A 47 18.42 5.28 5.83
N VAL A 48 18.46 5.90 4.66
CA VAL A 48 18.85 5.22 3.43
C VAL A 48 20.36 5.00 3.42
N ASP A 49 20.79 3.74 3.45
CA ASP A 49 22.20 3.37 3.24
C ASP A 49 22.60 3.58 1.76
N PRO A 50 23.52 4.51 1.44
CA PRO A 50 23.96 4.76 0.06
C PRO A 50 24.79 3.61 -0.54
N GLN A 51 25.35 2.71 0.28
CA GLN A 51 26.07 1.53 -0.19
C GLN A 51 25.11 0.47 -0.75
N ARG A 52 23.93 0.33 -0.16
CA ARG A 52 22.87 -0.54 -0.64
C ARG A 52 21.96 0.13 -1.68
N TRP A 53 21.64 1.40 -1.52
CA TRP A 53 20.61 2.08 -2.31
C TRP A 53 21.22 3.09 -3.29
N LYS A 54 20.80 3.02 -4.55
CA LYS A 54 21.14 3.98 -5.59
C LYS A 54 19.94 4.88 -5.86
N PHE A 55 20.14 6.20 -5.76
CA PHE A 55 19.10 7.17 -6.11
C PHE A 55 18.66 7.03 -7.57
N VAL A 56 17.35 7.06 -7.80
CA VAL A 56 16.72 6.94 -9.13
C VAL A 56 16.05 8.25 -9.52
N SER A 57 15.17 8.76 -8.66
CA SER A 57 14.39 9.97 -8.96
C SER A 57 13.87 10.63 -7.70
N GLU A 58 13.43 11.88 -7.85
CA GLU A 58 12.78 12.65 -6.80
C GLU A 58 11.57 13.36 -7.40
N GLN A 59 10.46 13.33 -6.68
CA GLN A 59 9.23 14.02 -7.03
C GLN A 59 8.60 14.63 -5.77
N GLY A 60 8.54 15.95 -5.71
CA GLY A 60 8.05 16.65 -4.52
C GLY A 60 8.97 16.38 -3.33
N ALA A 61 8.41 15.89 -2.22
CA ALA A 61 9.18 15.44 -1.06
C ALA A 61 9.35 13.92 -0.99
N CYS A 62 9.14 13.21 -2.11
CA CYS A 62 9.36 11.77 -2.23
C CYS A 62 10.61 11.47 -3.05
N GLN A 63 11.44 10.55 -2.57
CA GLN A 63 12.67 10.10 -3.22
C GLN A 63 12.60 8.60 -3.46
N ALA A 64 12.96 8.16 -4.67
CA ALA A 64 12.98 6.76 -5.06
C ALA A 64 14.41 6.27 -5.25
N TYR A 65 14.68 5.07 -4.77
CA TYR A 65 15.98 4.41 -4.81
C TYR A 65 15.82 2.99 -5.32
N SER A 66 16.77 2.53 -6.13
CA SER A 66 16.89 1.14 -6.56
C SER A 66 17.97 0.44 -5.75
N GLU A 67 17.74 -0.80 -5.36
CA GLU A 67 18.74 -1.61 -4.69
C GLU A 67 19.94 -1.87 -5.61
N ARG A 68 21.15 -1.67 -5.10
CA ARG A 68 22.40 -2.03 -5.75
C ARG A 68 22.58 -3.53 -5.54
N ARG A 69 22.49 -4.29 -6.62
CA ARG A 69 22.83 -5.72 -6.58
C ARG A 69 24.34 -5.84 -6.41
N GLY A 70 24.78 -6.65 -5.45
CA GLY A 70 26.19 -6.97 -5.29
C GLY A 70 26.73 -7.50 -6.61
N SER A 71 27.73 -6.81 -7.17
CA SER A 71 28.53 -7.36 -8.25
C SER A 71 29.31 -8.53 -7.67
N ILE A 72 28.76 -9.73 -7.75
CA ILE A 72 29.56 -10.94 -7.71
C ILE A 72 30.32 -10.89 -9.04
N ASP A 73 31.57 -10.47 -8.94
CA ASP A 73 32.69 -10.67 -9.84
C ASP A 73 32.50 -11.83 -10.84
N ASP A 74 31.80 -11.56 -11.93
CA ASP A 74 31.79 -12.43 -13.11
C ASP A 74 33.05 -12.15 -13.93
N SER A 75 34.18 -12.62 -13.40
CA SER A 75 35.39 -12.85 -14.20
C SER A 75 35.20 -14.16 -14.97
N SER A 76 34.29 -14.18 -15.92
CA SER A 76 34.23 -15.21 -16.96
C SER A 76 33.73 -14.58 -18.25
N SER A 77 34.68 -14.11 -19.05
CA SER A 77 34.48 -13.87 -20.47
C SER A 77 33.84 -15.11 -21.11
N SER A 78 32.58 -15.01 -21.54
CA SER A 78 32.01 -15.93 -22.51
C SER A 78 31.19 -15.15 -23.53
N SER A 79 31.57 -15.40 -24.79
CA SER A 79 31.05 -14.82 -26.01
C SER A 79 29.54 -15.00 -26.14
N GLY A 80 28.90 -14.04 -26.82
CA GLY A 80 27.47 -14.06 -27.07
C GLY A 80 27.00 -15.35 -27.73
N ASP A 81 25.92 -15.91 -27.18
CA ASP A 81 24.83 -16.56 -27.90
C ASP A 81 23.71 -16.84 -26.88
N ASP A 82 22.48 -16.57 -27.32
CA ASP A 82 21.19 -17.02 -26.76
C ASP A 82 20.82 -16.61 -25.31
N MET A 83 19.72 -15.86 -25.17
CA MET A 83 19.12 -15.54 -23.87
C MET A 83 18.14 -16.67 -23.49
N PRO A 84 18.48 -17.56 -22.54
CA PRO A 84 17.54 -18.58 -22.13
C PRO A 84 16.57 -17.93 -21.14
N ILE A 85 15.27 -18.01 -21.45
CA ILE A 85 14.20 -17.74 -20.48
C ILE A 85 14.30 -18.84 -19.42
N HIS A 86 15.16 -18.67 -18.42
CA HIS A 86 15.28 -19.57 -17.29
C HIS A 86 14.11 -19.32 -16.33
N ALA A 87 13.29 -20.36 -16.16
CA ALA A 87 12.10 -20.39 -15.31
C ALA A 87 12.38 -20.37 -13.80
N ASP A 88 13.58 -19.99 -13.37
CA ASP A 88 13.96 -19.89 -11.96
C ASP A 88 14.81 -18.64 -11.78
N THR A 89 14.19 -17.46 -11.87
CA THR A 89 14.79 -16.22 -11.38
C THR A 89 14.90 -16.37 -9.85
N PRO A 90 16.10 -16.56 -9.26
CA PRO A 90 16.24 -16.65 -7.82
C PRO A 90 15.69 -15.36 -7.19
N ARG A 91 15.14 -15.45 -5.97
CA ARG A 91 14.56 -14.31 -5.23
C ARG A 91 15.45 -13.06 -5.21
N SER A 92 16.77 -13.27 -5.24
CA SER A 92 17.85 -12.30 -5.34
C SER A 92 17.82 -11.41 -6.61
N GLU A 93 16.97 -11.72 -7.60
CA GLU A 93 16.93 -11.05 -8.90
C GLU A 93 15.66 -10.21 -9.15
N LEU A 94 14.77 -10.04 -8.17
CA LEU A 94 13.66 -9.08 -8.30
C LEU A 94 14.16 -7.64 -8.09
N PRO A 95 13.75 -6.67 -8.94
CA PRO A 95 14.15 -5.28 -8.75
C PRO A 95 13.41 -4.67 -7.56
N THR A 96 14.12 -4.41 -6.46
CA THR A 96 13.55 -3.73 -5.29
C THR A 96 13.70 -2.21 -5.43
N ILE A 97 12.62 -1.48 -5.17
CA ILE A 97 12.60 -0.02 -5.07
C ILE A 97 12.23 0.38 -3.64
N LEU A 98 13.02 1.26 -3.04
CA LEU A 98 12.69 1.95 -1.79
C LEU A 98 12.22 3.36 -2.14
N VAL A 99 11.04 3.75 -1.65
CA VAL A 99 10.54 5.11 -1.76
C VAL A 99 10.43 5.69 -0.36
N THR A 100 11.08 6.83 -0.13
CA THR A 100 11.02 7.56 1.14
C THR A 100 10.41 8.93 0.94
N GLY A 101 9.96 9.54 2.04
CA GLY A 101 9.46 10.90 2.05
C GLY A 101 7.95 11.00 2.28
N THR A 102 7.42 12.22 2.14
CA THR A 102 6.01 12.51 2.40
C THR A 102 5.37 13.10 1.16
N VAL A 103 4.18 12.60 0.80
CA VAL A 103 3.43 13.17 -0.31
C VAL A 103 2.78 14.46 0.17
N LEU A 104 3.42 15.60 -0.09
CA LEU A 104 2.87 16.91 0.27
C LEU A 104 1.54 17.15 -0.48
N GLY A 105 0.51 17.60 0.23
CA GLY A 105 -0.81 17.84 -0.33
C GLY A 105 -1.68 16.59 -0.54
N CYS A 106 -1.25 15.42 -0.04
CA CYS A 106 -2.12 14.25 0.06
C CYS A 106 -2.95 14.23 1.36
N ARG A 107 -2.94 15.29 2.17
CA ARG A 107 -3.61 15.27 3.47
C ARG A 107 -4.52 16.48 3.59
N GLU A 108 -5.80 16.25 3.32
CA GLU A 108 -6.88 17.20 3.56
C GLU A 108 -7.54 16.82 4.90
N VAL A 109 -7.47 17.70 5.89
CA VAL A 109 -8.11 17.48 7.18
C VAL A 109 -9.59 17.84 7.05
N ARG A 110 -10.48 16.93 7.45
CA ARG A 110 -11.92 17.15 7.53
C ARG A 110 -12.41 16.75 8.91
N LYS A 111 -13.31 17.57 9.45
CA LYS A 111 -14.02 17.27 10.68
C LYS A 111 -15.24 16.43 10.33
N LEU A 112 -15.28 15.20 10.80
CA LEU A 112 -16.41 14.29 10.62
C LEU A 112 -17.18 14.17 11.93
N CYS A 113 -18.50 13.99 11.83
CA CYS A 113 -19.39 13.78 12.97
C CYS A 113 -19.87 12.32 12.96
N PHE A 114 -19.67 11.63 14.08
CA PHE A 114 -20.06 10.24 14.29
C PHE A 114 -21.12 10.18 15.38
N MET A 115 -22.17 9.38 15.18
CA MET A 115 -23.17 9.13 16.23
C MET A 115 -22.78 7.86 16.99
N LEU A 116 -22.45 7.99 18.27
CA LEU A 116 -22.13 6.89 19.18
C LEU A 116 -23.36 5.99 19.47
N PRO A 117 -23.16 4.77 20.03
CA PRO A 117 -24.26 3.89 20.42
C PRO A 117 -25.22 4.51 21.47
N ASP A 118 -24.72 5.44 22.28
CA ASP A 118 -25.51 6.20 23.25
C ASP A 118 -26.22 7.43 22.64
N HIS A 119 -26.24 7.53 21.31
CA HIS A 119 -26.80 8.61 20.50
C HIS A 119 -26.10 9.96 20.63
N ARG A 120 -24.93 10.05 21.28
CA ARG A 120 -24.13 11.28 21.28
C ARG A 120 -23.38 11.45 19.97
N LEU A 121 -23.12 12.69 19.58
CA LEU A 121 -22.26 13.00 18.44
C LEU A 121 -20.83 13.24 18.91
N VAL A 122 -19.86 12.60 18.26
CA VAL A 122 -18.43 12.86 18.41
C VAL A 122 -17.92 13.49 17.13
N GLU A 123 -17.16 14.57 17.28
CA GLU A 123 -16.48 15.19 16.16
C GLU A 123 -15.01 14.81 16.17
N GLN A 124 -14.50 14.29 15.06
CA GLN A 124 -13.10 13.88 14.93
C GLN A 124 -12.48 14.48 13.68
N GLU A 125 -11.26 14.98 13.83
CA GLU A 125 -10.44 15.39 12.69
C GLU A 125 -9.85 14.14 12.03
N VAL A 126 -10.25 13.91 10.78
CA VAL A 126 -9.80 12.79 9.97
C VAL A 126 -9.07 13.34 8.75
N CYS A 127 -8.02 12.63 8.35
CA CYS A 127 -7.15 13.05 7.27
C CYS A 127 -7.39 12.20 6.03
N PHE A 128 -7.63 12.85 4.89
CA PHE A 128 -7.93 12.18 3.64
C PHE A 128 -6.90 12.49 2.56
N CYS A 129 -6.62 11.48 1.73
CA CYS A 129 -6.01 11.70 0.43
C CYS A 129 -6.92 12.53 -0.46
N LYS A 130 -6.38 13.51 -1.19
CA LYS A 130 -7.19 14.41 -2.04
C LYS A 130 -8.05 13.66 -3.06
N MET A 131 -7.52 12.58 -3.63
CA MET A 131 -8.27 11.70 -4.54
C MET A 131 -9.43 11.00 -3.81
N CYS A 132 -9.14 10.40 -2.65
CA CYS A 132 -10.09 9.70 -1.79
C CYS A 132 -11.22 10.64 -1.34
N LEU A 133 -10.87 11.86 -0.93
CA LEU A 133 -11.84 12.88 -0.53
C LEU A 133 -12.73 13.29 -1.69
N ASN A 134 -12.17 13.53 -2.88
CA ASN A 134 -12.96 13.91 -4.05
C ASN A 134 -13.93 12.80 -4.47
N ASP A 135 -13.47 11.54 -4.43
CA ASP A 135 -14.30 10.39 -4.77
C ASP A 135 -15.47 10.25 -3.78
N ALA A 136 -15.18 10.33 -2.48
CA ALA A 136 -16.18 10.32 -1.41
C ALA A 136 -17.19 11.47 -1.54
N LEU A 137 -16.73 12.70 -1.80
CA LEU A 137 -17.61 13.86 -2.00
C LEU A 137 -18.46 13.76 -3.27
N SER A 138 -18.01 13.03 -4.29
CA SER A 138 -18.77 12.80 -5.52
C SER A 138 -19.80 11.66 -5.39
N SER A 139 -19.66 10.84 -4.36
CA SER A 139 -20.55 9.70 -4.09
C SER A 139 -21.88 10.16 -3.49
N LYS A 140 -22.98 9.52 -3.90
CA LYS A 140 -24.31 9.80 -3.34
C LYS A 140 -24.49 9.04 -2.03
N ALA A 141 -24.63 9.76 -0.91
CA ALA A 141 -24.83 9.15 0.42
C ALA A 141 -25.95 8.09 0.46
N GLN A 142 -27.05 8.32 -0.27
CA GLN A 142 -28.15 7.35 -0.35
C GLN A 142 -27.75 6.04 -1.05
N ALA A 143 -26.91 6.10 -2.08
CA ALA A 143 -26.45 4.90 -2.76
C ALA A 143 -25.55 4.08 -1.83
N ILE A 144 -24.61 4.75 -1.15
CA ILE A 144 -23.74 4.11 -0.16
C ILE A 144 -24.56 3.47 0.98
N ALA A 145 -25.52 4.20 1.56
CA ALA A 145 -26.38 3.66 2.61
C ALA A 145 -27.22 2.46 2.15
N ARG A 146 -27.64 2.42 0.87
CA ARG A 146 -28.33 1.26 0.30
C ARG A 146 -27.39 0.07 0.15
N ASP A 147 -26.19 0.29 -0.35
CA ASP A 147 -25.19 -0.76 -0.54
C ASP A 147 -24.77 -1.36 0.82
N GLU A 148 -24.58 -0.54 1.85
CA GLU A 148 -24.25 -0.99 3.22
C GLU A 148 -25.33 -1.91 3.81
N VAL A 149 -26.61 -1.58 3.65
CA VAL A 149 -27.74 -2.41 4.11
C VAL A 149 -27.82 -3.75 3.35
N VAL A 150 -27.38 -3.77 2.09
CA VAL A 150 -27.37 -5.01 1.28
C VAL A 150 -26.17 -5.88 1.60
N VAL A 151 -25.01 -5.28 1.89
CA VAL A 151 -23.75 -5.99 2.20
C VAL A 151 -23.77 -6.54 3.63
N CYS A 152 -24.25 -5.76 4.60
CA CYS A 152 -24.45 -6.18 5.96
C CYS A 152 -25.85 -6.78 6.08
N ASN A 153 -26.00 -8.09 5.89
CA ASN A 153 -27.27 -8.82 6.10
C ASN A 153 -27.75 -8.77 7.58
N GLU A 154 -27.11 -7.98 8.44
CA GLU A 154 -27.47 -7.69 9.81
C GLU A 154 -27.64 -6.17 9.99
N VAL A 155 -28.74 -5.80 10.61
CA VAL A 155 -29.08 -4.42 10.96
C VAL A 155 -28.03 -3.90 11.94
N TYR A 156 -27.09 -3.09 11.47
CA TYR A 156 -26.21 -2.25 12.30
C TYR A 156 -25.53 -3.00 13.46
N GLU A 157 -24.65 -3.98 13.18
CA GLU A 157 -23.61 -4.34 14.17
C GLU A 157 -22.51 -3.28 14.12
N TRP A 158 -22.55 -2.39 15.11
CA TRP A 158 -21.62 -1.30 15.32
C TRP A 158 -20.18 -1.82 15.49
N SER A 159 -19.25 -1.43 14.60
CA SER A 159 -17.83 -1.68 14.79
C SER A 159 -17.21 -0.58 15.68
N ASN A 160 -16.57 -1.00 16.78
CA ASN A 160 -15.93 -0.12 17.77
C ASN A 160 -14.61 0.53 17.30
N THR A 161 -14.27 0.43 16.01
CA THR A 161 -12.97 0.86 15.47
C THR A 161 -13.16 2.01 14.48
N TYR A 162 -13.01 3.24 14.95
CA TYR A 162 -13.05 4.44 14.12
C TYR A 162 -11.63 4.92 13.77
N GLY A 163 -11.15 4.48 12.61
CA GLY A 163 -9.98 5.05 11.94
C GLY A 163 -8.66 4.35 12.24
N SER A 164 -8.09 3.71 11.23
CA SER A 164 -6.68 3.30 11.21
C SER A 164 -5.90 4.33 10.40
N SER A 165 -5.25 5.27 11.07
CA SER A 165 -4.18 6.06 10.46
C SER A 165 -2.90 5.24 10.53
N SER A 166 -2.12 5.20 9.44
CA SER A 166 -1.01 4.26 9.22
C SER A 166 0.24 4.43 10.12
N SER A 167 0.11 4.87 11.37
CA SER A 167 1.23 4.92 12.32
C SER A 167 0.85 4.90 13.80
N ASN A 168 -0.39 4.55 14.21
CA ASN A 168 -0.67 4.30 15.62
C ASN A 168 -1.70 3.18 15.79
N GLU A 169 -1.54 2.41 16.87
CA GLU A 169 -2.48 1.42 17.39
C GLU A 169 -3.93 1.92 17.34
N PRO A 170 -4.91 1.03 17.13
CA PRO A 170 -6.33 1.38 17.17
C PRO A 170 -6.65 2.05 18.51
N VAL A 171 -7.20 3.27 18.48
CA VAL A 171 -7.63 3.97 19.70
C VAL A 171 -8.88 3.26 20.22
N LEU A 172 -8.77 2.65 21.40
CA LEU A 172 -9.89 2.01 22.07
C LEU A 172 -10.81 3.09 22.69
N ILE A 173 -12.10 2.78 22.74
CA ILE A 173 -13.16 3.66 23.25
C ILE A 173 -12.86 4.17 24.67
N ASP A 174 -12.16 3.37 25.48
CA ASP A 174 -11.86 3.67 26.87
C ASP A 174 -10.81 4.78 27.07
N ASP A 175 -10.00 5.10 26.06
CA ASP A 175 -8.92 6.10 26.18
C ASP A 175 -9.40 7.54 25.93
N LEU A 176 -10.68 7.75 25.59
CA LEU A 176 -11.25 9.06 25.31
C LEU A 176 -11.79 9.80 26.55
N ASN A 177 -11.62 9.24 27.75
CA ASN A 177 -12.29 9.73 28.95
C ASN A 177 -11.36 10.31 30.05
N ASP A 178 -10.08 10.55 29.76
CA ASP A 178 -9.19 11.30 30.64
C ASP A 178 -8.95 12.71 30.08
N HIS A 179 -9.93 13.61 30.29
CA HIS A 179 -9.76 15.04 30.59
C HIS A 179 -11.09 15.74 30.90
#